data_AF-A0A3C1Y4A9-F1
#
_entry.id   AF-A0A3C1Y4A9-F1
#
_cell.length_a   1.000
_cell.length_b   1.000
_cell.length_c   1.000
_cell.angle_alpha   90.00
_cell.angle_beta   90.00
_cell.angle_gamma   90.00
#
_symmetry.space_group_name_H-M   'P 1'
#
loop_
_entity.id
_entity.type
_entity.pdbx_description
1 polymer ?
#
loop_
_entity_poly.entity_id
_entity_poly.type
_entity_poly.pdbx_seq_one_letter_code
_entity_poly.pdbx_strand_id
1 'polypeptide(L)'
;MSGWPQRHINGFQVQCEVVDLNTGVLAIEILVCRNGDDTVAQRWSLPRFVTFNDPAVARRHAELVLSGIRSVDEHTGEPRYGIL
;
A
#
# COMPACT_ATOMS: atom_id res chain seq x y z
N MET A 1 -11.41 -1.82 14.42
CA MET A 1 -11.41 -2.00 12.97
C MET A 1 -10.33 -1.10 12.40
N SER A 2 -9.17 -1.65 12.11
CA SER A 2 -8.00 -0.93 11.57
C SER A 2 -8.34 -0.46 10.15
N GLY A 3 -8.99 0.70 10.03
CA GLY A 3 -9.46 1.26 8.77
C GLY A 3 -8.31 1.87 7.99
N TRP A 4 -7.43 1.05 7.43
CA TRP A 4 -6.44 1.52 6.46
C TRP A 4 -7.10 1.74 5.09
N PRO A 5 -6.60 2.66 4.27
CA PRO A 5 -7.12 2.85 2.92
C PRO A 5 -6.93 1.57 2.10
N GLN A 6 -8.03 1.07 1.53
CA GLN A 6 -8.11 -0.16 0.75
C GLN A 6 -8.87 0.06 -0.56
N ARG A 7 -8.46 -0.63 -1.62
CA ARG A 7 -9.11 -0.63 -2.93
C ARG A 7 -9.00 -2.00 -3.61
N HIS A 8 -10.00 -2.35 -4.41
CA HIS A 8 -9.95 -3.53 -5.28
C HIS A 8 -9.48 -3.15 -6.69
N ILE A 9 -8.49 -3.86 -7.22
CA ILE A 9 -7.85 -3.61 -8.52
C ILE A 9 -7.56 -4.96 -9.18
N ASN A 10 -8.08 -5.21 -10.39
CA ASN A 10 -7.80 -6.43 -11.18
C ASN A 10 -7.99 -7.76 -10.41
N GLY A 11 -8.97 -7.85 -9.50
CA GLY A 11 -9.19 -9.05 -8.68
C GLY A 11 -8.25 -9.18 -7.47
N PHE A 12 -7.43 -8.16 -7.19
CA PHE A 12 -6.63 -8.04 -5.99
C PHE A 12 -7.23 -7.00 -5.04
N GLN A 13 -7.13 -7.29 -3.74
CA GLN A 13 -7.30 -6.33 -2.68
C GLN A 13 -5.96 -5.65 -2.40
N VAL A 14 -5.91 -4.34 -2.58
CA VAL A 14 -4.74 -3.51 -2.33
C VAL A 14 -5.02 -2.61 -1.13
N GLN A 15 -4.16 -2.64 -0.13
CA GLN A 15 -4.25 -1.84 1.09
C GLN A 15 -2.94 -1.11 1.30
N CYS A 16 -2.99 0.15 1.72
CA CYS A 16 -1.79 0.91 2.11
C CYS A 16 -1.77 1.07 3.62
N GLU A 17 -0.78 0.46 4.27
CA GLU A 17 -0.58 0.48 5.71
C GLU A 17 0.52 1.46 6.07
N VAL A 18 0.32 2.20 7.16
CA VAL A 18 1.39 2.98 7.76
C VAL A 18 2.08 2.10 8.79
N VAL A 19 3.38 1.87 8.60
CA VAL A 19 4.22 1.06 9.49
C VAL A 19 5.22 1.93 10.22
N ASP A 20 5.50 1.61 11.48
CA ASP A 20 6.53 2.29 12.26
C ASP A 20 7.88 1.57 12.06
N LEU A 21 8.91 2.31 11.62
CA LEU A 21 10.25 1.81 11.37
C LEU A 21 11.16 1.83 12.61
N ASN A 22 10.59 2.05 13.79
CA ASN A 22 11.21 2.45 15.04
C ASN A 22 11.63 3.93 15.06
N THR A 23 11.66 4.53 16.25
CA THR A 23 12.06 5.93 16.53
C THR A 23 11.06 7.02 16.11
N GLY A 24 9.78 6.67 15.90
CA GLY A 24 8.74 7.63 15.49
C GLY A 24 8.81 8.00 14.00
N VAL A 25 9.58 7.24 13.24
CA VAL A 25 9.63 7.32 11.78
C VAL A 25 8.65 6.31 11.21
N LEU A 26 7.69 6.82 10.45
CA LEU A 26 6.65 6.05 9.81
C LEU A 26 6.97 5.88 8.32
N ALA A 27 6.62 4.75 7.75
CA ALA A 27 6.68 4.47 6.33
C ALA A 27 5.34 3.92 5.84
N ILE A 28 5.20 3.78 4.53
CA ILE A 28 4.01 3.20 3.91
C ILE A 28 4.40 1.89 3.25
N GLU A 29 3.66 0.84 3.57
CA GLU A 29 3.73 -0.45 2.92
C GLU A 29 2.42 -0.72 2.19
N ILE A 30 2.53 -1.33 1.01
CA ILE A 30 1.39 -1.71 0.20
C ILE A 30 1.23 -3.21 0.34
N LEU A 31 0.10 -3.61 0.91
CA LEU A 31 -0.33 -4.98 1.00
C LEU A 31 -1.20 -5.31 -0.21
N VAL A 32 -0.79 -6.30 -1.00
CA VAL A 32 -1.54 -6.81 -2.14
C VAL A 32 -1.94 -8.25 -1.82
N CYS A 33 -3.24 -8.52 -1.79
CA CYS A 33 -3.80 -9.84 -1.58
C CYS A 33 -4.69 -10.21 -2.77
N ARG A 34 -4.63 -11.47 -3.22
CA ARG A 34 -5.53 -11.95 -4.27
C ARG A 34 -6.88 -12.32 -3.66
N ASN A 35 -7.98 -11.85 -4.25
CA ASN A 35 -9.31 -12.18 -3.73
C ASN A 35 -9.52 -13.70 -3.73
N GLY A 36 -9.86 -14.26 -2.57
CA GLY A 36 -10.13 -15.69 -2.40
C GLY A 36 -8.90 -16.54 -2.10
N ASP A 37 -7.72 -15.94 -1.94
CA ASP A 37 -6.51 -16.63 -1.49
C ASP A 37 -5.83 -15.83 -0.37
N ASP A 38 -6.27 -16.07 0.87
CA ASP A 38 -5.73 -15.44 2.08
C ASP A 38 -4.29 -15.88 2.41
N THR A 39 -3.71 -16.81 1.64
CA THR A 39 -2.47 -17.47 2.05
C THR A 39 -1.19 -16.72 1.66
N VAL A 40 -1.25 -15.73 0.75
CA VAL A 40 -0.05 -14.98 0.32
C VAL A 40 -0.35 -13.50 0.07
N ALA A 41 -0.60 -12.74 1.14
CA ALA A 41 -0.57 -11.29 1.04
C ALA A 41 0.89 -10.83 0.84
N GLN A 42 1.16 -10.14 -0.27
CA GLN A 42 2.49 -9.63 -0.61
C GLN A 42 2.64 -8.19 -0.15
N ARG A 43 3.79 -7.86 0.43
CA ARG A 43 4.12 -6.50 0.88
C ARG A 43 5.11 -5.86 -0.08
N TRP A 44 4.80 -4.61 -0.45
CA TRP A 44 5.62 -3.79 -1.32
C TRP A 44 5.94 -2.46 -0.63
N SER A 45 7.22 -2.12 -0.55
CA SER A 45 7.65 -0.80 -0.11
C SER A 45 7.50 0.21 -1.25
N LEU A 46 7.27 1.47 -0.91
CA LEU A 46 7.24 2.53 -1.92
C LEU A 46 8.58 2.66 -2.65
N PRO A 47 8.58 2.93 -3.97
CA PRO A 47 9.82 3.04 -4.77
C PRO A 47 10.81 4.10 -4.28
N ARG A 48 10.30 5.16 -3.61
CA ARG A 48 11.10 6.30 -3.13
C ARG A 48 11.28 6.35 -1.61
N PHE A 49 11.07 5.24 -0.90
CA PHE A 49 11.25 5.11 0.55
C PHE A 49 10.87 6.38 1.34
N VAL A 50 9.61 6.81 1.17
CA VAL A 50 9.11 8.04 1.79
C VAL A 50 8.82 7.76 3.26
N THR A 51 9.39 8.59 4.14
CA THR A 51 9.18 8.52 5.58
C THR A 51 8.42 9.72 6.10
N PHE A 52 7.71 9.53 7.21
CA PHE A 52 6.86 10.54 7.85
C PHE A 52 7.13 10.54 9.36
N ASN A 53 6.95 11.69 9.99
CA ASN A 53 6.99 11.85 11.45
C ASN A 53 5.60 12.08 12.07
N ASP A 54 4.58 12.23 11.21
CA ASP A 54 3.19 12.47 11.61
C ASP A 54 2.28 11.37 11.03
N PRO A 55 1.55 10.62 11.87
CA PRO A 55 0.64 9.57 11.43
C PRO A 55 -0.50 10.04 10.51
N ALA A 56 -1.01 11.26 10.71
CA ALA A 56 -2.08 11.82 9.88
C ALA A 56 -1.55 12.19 8.48
N VAL A 57 -0.33 12.71 8.40
CA VAL A 57 0.33 12.97 7.11
C VAL A 57 0.62 11.66 6.39
N ALA A 58 1.17 10.67 7.10
CA ALA A 58 1.44 9.34 6.55
C ALA A 58 0.16 8.70 5.98
N ARG A 59 -0.96 8.81 6.71
CA ARG A 59 -2.26 8.28 6.28
C ARG A 59 -2.79 8.96 5.02
N ARG A 60 -2.75 10.30 4.95
CA ARG A 60 -3.15 11.03 3.73
C ARG A 60 -2.27 10.66 2.54
N HIS A 61 -0.97 10.46 2.77
CA HIS A 61 -0.07 9.99 1.73
C HIS A 61 -0.37 8.56 1.29
N ALA A 62 -0.74 7.67 2.22
CA ALA A 62 -1.18 6.31 1.90
C ALA A 62 -2.44 6.33 1.01
N GLU A 63 -3.40 7.22 1.28
CA GLU A 63 -4.57 7.42 0.41
C GLU A 63 -4.17 7.91 -1.00
N LEU A 64 -3.24 8.86 -1.10
CA LEU A 64 -2.72 9.36 -2.37
C LEU A 64 -1.99 8.27 -3.16
N VAL A 65 -1.10 7.53 -2.51
CA VAL A 65 -0.41 6.37 -3.07
C VAL A 65 -1.43 5.38 -3.63
N LEU A 66 -2.41 4.98 -2.83
CA LEU A 66 -3.44 4.03 -3.23
C LEU A 66 -4.23 4.51 -4.45
N SER A 67 -4.55 5.81 -4.50
CA SER A 67 -5.22 6.42 -5.66
C SER A 67 -4.36 6.41 -6.93
N GLY A 68 -3.03 6.46 -6.79
CA GLY A 68 -2.06 6.43 -7.88
C GLY A 68 -1.81 5.03 -8.46
N ILE A 69 -2.16 3.97 -7.73
CA ILE A 69 -2.06 2.59 -8.21
C ILE A 69 -3.15 2.36 -9.28
N ARG A 70 -2.74 2.02 -10.50
CA ARG A 70 -3.64 1.79 -11.63
C ARG A 70 -3.93 0.32 -11.87
N SER A 71 -2.93 -0.53 -11.70
CA SER A 71 -3.06 -1.98 -11.90
C SER A 71 -2.14 -2.73 -10.95
N VAL A 72 -2.37 -4.03 -10.83
CA VAL A 72 -1.49 -4.96 -10.14
C VAL A 72 -1.00 -5.97 -11.17
N ASP A 73 0.28 -6.29 -11.15
CA ASP A 73 0.85 -7.35 -11.98
C ASP A 73 0.31 -8.71 -11.56
N GLU A 74 -0.29 -9.45 -12.48
CA GLU A 74 -1.02 -10.69 -12.14
C GLU A 74 -0.09 -11.86 -11.76
N HIS A 75 1.17 -11.81 -12.19
CA HIS A 75 2.15 -12.87 -11.94
C HIS A 75 2.93 -12.65 -10.66
N THR A 76 3.26 -11.39 -10.37
CA THR A 76 4.14 -11.02 -9.25
C THR A 76 3.39 -10.37 -8.10
N GLY A 77 2.21 -9.82 -8.34
CA GLY A 77 1.44 -8.99 -7.40
C GLY A 77 1.99 -7.58 -7.19
N GLU A 78 2.91 -7.13 -8.06
CA GLU A 78 3.51 -5.80 -7.96
C GLU A 78 2.49 -4.70 -8.29
N PRO A 79 2.29 -3.69 -7.41
CA PRO A 79 1.43 -2.55 -7.70
C PRO A 79 2.09 -1.64 -8.74
N ARG A 80 1.38 -1.38 -9.84
CA ARG A 80 1.82 -0.51 -10.93
C ARG A 80 1.16 0.87 -10.83
N TYR A 81 1.99 1.89 -10.75
CA TYR A 81 1.56 3.29 -10.66
C TYR A 81 1.36 3.89 -12.05
N GLY A 82 0.34 4.72 -12.19
CA GLY A 82 0.25 5.61 -13.34
C GLY A 82 1.28 6.72 -13.24
N ILE A 83 2.02 6.99 -14.31
CA ILE A 83 2.71 8.27 -14.45
C ILE A 83 1.60 9.34 -14.51
N LEU A 84 1.56 10.22 -13.50
CA LEU A 84 0.73 11.42 -13.52
C LEU A 84 1.33 12.45 -14.47
#